data_AF-A0A261BBA7-F1
#
_entry.id   AF-A0A261BBA7-F1
#
_cell.length_a   1.000
_cell.length_b   1.000
_cell.length_c   1.000
_cell.angle_alpha   90.00
_cell.angle_beta   90.00
_cell.angle_gamma   90.00
#
_symmetry.space_group_name_H-M   'P 1'
#
loop_
_entity.id
_entity.type
_entity.pdbx_description
1 polymer ?
#
loop_
_entity_poly.entity_id
_entity_poly.type
_entity_poly.pdbx_seq_one_letter_code
_entity_poly.pdbx_strand_id
1 'polypeptide(L)'
;MSRIAKLIGQMCWKNSRHIDYRFDVQIRKEPLVAFTKGERRWVYEITTEMDKSDQRRIWTDIELQYKYYKNPIEGLKTWIQVVQKTLKATLQYIRINIDDYPTQNRVLIDWIKTETSSVEKFVINGSKLADDDVTYFLNTITAKWGLCLDCKLSDQFTINFSRAVAAFYVHHGEWITWVQLLLIPALSISIVHSSLTPQELKVFFELWMDSKYHEKLRYFDIVLKSQQHLEAIESLPHTPIDKEGLWYLDSWFYKDMVQAGVEITRNDGATAFLGWFESPHSEFGLIRFCLYSNELNNALNA
;
A
#
# COMPACT_ATOMS: atom_id res chain seq x y z
N MET A 1 26.99 10.95 26.62
CA MET A 1 25.98 10.06 26.01
C MET A 1 24.58 10.57 26.36
N SER A 2 23.77 10.89 25.34
CA SER A 2 22.39 11.38 25.51
C SER A 2 21.54 10.40 26.33
N ARG A 3 20.62 10.90 27.17
CA ARG A 3 19.61 10.11 27.90
C ARG A 3 18.82 9.18 26.98
N ILE A 4 18.68 9.56 25.69
CA ILE A 4 18.04 8.80 24.62
C ILE A 4 18.89 7.58 24.20
N ALA A 5 20.20 7.75 24.06
CA ALA A 5 21.12 6.64 23.77
C ALA A 5 21.16 5.60 24.91
N LYS A 6 20.99 6.06 26.16
CA LYS A 6 20.83 5.16 27.32
C LYS A 6 19.52 4.37 27.28
N LEU A 7 18.40 5.01 26.88
CA LEU A 7 17.08 4.35 26.80
C LEU A 7 17.05 3.28 25.70
N ILE A 8 17.57 3.63 24.51
CA ILE A 8 17.69 2.69 23.39
C ILE A 8 18.69 1.57 23.72
N GLY A 9 19.83 1.90 24.35
CA GLY A 9 20.83 0.93 24.80
C GLY A 9 20.32 -0.07 25.84
N GLN A 10 19.48 0.38 26.79
CA GLN A 10 18.87 -0.49 27.80
C GLN A 10 17.85 -1.48 27.21
N MET A 11 17.17 -1.12 26.11
CA MET A 11 16.26 -2.03 25.39
C MET A 11 17.01 -3.03 24.50
N CYS A 12 18.14 -2.62 23.91
CA CYS A 12 18.94 -3.47 23.03
C CYS A 12 19.76 -4.53 23.78
N TRP A 13 20.20 -4.25 25.02
CA TRP A 13 21.06 -5.17 25.78
C TRP A 13 20.36 -6.49 26.17
N LYS A 14 19.02 -6.51 26.30
CA LYS A 14 18.33 -7.71 26.78
C LYS A 14 18.13 -8.83 25.75
N ASN A 15 18.16 -8.55 24.44
CA ASN A 15 17.76 -9.56 23.43
C ASN A 15 18.69 -9.55 22.20
N SER A 16 19.70 -10.43 22.29
CA SER A 16 20.45 -11.15 21.25
C SER A 16 20.91 -10.44 19.96
N ARG A 17 22.17 -10.71 19.64
CA ARG A 17 22.87 -10.49 18.37
C ARG A 17 22.06 -11.13 17.23
N HIS A 18 22.00 -10.46 16.06
CA HIS A 18 21.43 -10.93 14.77
C HIS A 18 19.97 -10.55 14.39
N ILE A 19 19.47 -9.36 14.73
CA ILE A 19 18.19 -8.87 14.17
C ILE A 19 18.39 -7.52 13.46
N ASP A 20 17.99 -7.45 12.19
CA ASP A 20 17.87 -6.21 11.40
C ASP A 20 16.66 -5.42 11.90
N TYR A 21 16.90 -4.37 12.66
CA TYR A 21 15.84 -3.43 13.03
C TYR A 21 15.31 -2.72 11.79
N ARG A 22 13.99 -2.54 11.73
CA ARG A 22 13.29 -1.88 10.61
C ARG A 22 12.53 -0.70 11.17
N PHE A 23 12.47 0.38 10.40
CA PHE A 23 11.74 1.56 10.82
C PHE A 23 10.99 2.23 9.66
N ASP A 24 10.01 3.01 10.07
CA ASP A 24 8.97 3.61 9.26
C ASP A 24 8.96 5.12 9.55
N VAL A 25 8.76 5.92 8.52
CA VAL A 25 8.63 7.38 8.63
C VAL A 25 7.28 7.80 8.11
N GLN A 26 6.57 8.64 8.86
CA GLN A 26 5.37 9.30 8.36
C GLN A 26 5.51 10.82 8.45
N ILE A 27 5.35 11.46 7.30
CA ILE A 27 5.40 12.90 7.09
C ILE A 27 3.96 13.36 7.01
N ARG A 28 3.42 13.79 8.14
CA ARG A 28 2.05 14.24 8.33
C ARG A 28 2.03 15.36 9.38
N LYS A 29 0.89 16.00 9.62
CA LYS A 29 0.74 17.14 10.55
C LYS A 29 1.54 16.99 11.85
N GLU A 30 1.48 15.80 12.47
CA GLU A 30 2.37 15.37 13.55
C GLU A 30 3.24 14.22 13.01
N PRO A 31 4.47 14.53 12.55
CA PRO A 31 5.30 13.56 11.86
C PRO A 31 5.88 12.58 12.87
N LEU A 32 6.18 11.36 12.44
CA LEU A 32 6.65 10.32 13.35
C LEU A 32 7.70 9.40 12.73
N VAL A 33 8.48 8.80 13.62
CA VAL A 33 9.33 7.65 13.34
C VAL A 33 8.82 6.48 14.17
N ALA A 34 8.63 5.32 13.55
CA ALA A 34 8.29 4.10 14.28
C ALA A 34 9.30 3.00 13.95
N PHE A 35 9.65 2.17 14.92
CA PHE A 35 10.45 0.96 14.66
C PHE A 35 9.88 -0.23 15.40
N THR A 36 10.13 -1.41 14.85
CA THR A 36 9.53 -2.66 15.31
C THR A 36 10.62 -3.67 15.68
N LYS A 37 10.41 -4.44 16.75
CA LYS A 37 11.20 -5.63 17.08
C LYS A 37 10.28 -6.74 17.56
N GLY A 38 10.17 -7.80 16.75
CA GLY A 38 9.17 -8.85 16.98
C GLY A 38 7.76 -8.24 16.92
N GLU A 39 6.94 -8.53 17.91
CA GLU A 39 5.57 -8.00 18.00
C GLU A 39 5.52 -6.57 18.55
N ARG A 40 6.62 -6.03 19.11
CA ARG A 40 6.61 -4.70 19.72
C ARG A 40 6.93 -3.60 18.72
N ARG A 41 6.15 -2.52 18.77
CA ARG A 41 6.34 -1.30 17.97
C ARG A 41 6.50 -0.09 18.87
N TRP A 42 7.53 0.70 18.64
CA TRP A 42 7.75 1.99 19.29
C TRP A 42 7.50 3.10 18.29
N VAL A 43 6.77 4.14 18.70
CA VAL A 43 6.39 5.29 17.89
C VAL A 43 6.84 6.55 18.59
N TYR A 44 7.63 7.36 17.90
CA TYR A 44 8.07 8.68 18.33
C TYR A 44 7.40 9.72 17.45
N GLU A 45 6.38 10.36 18.00
CA GLU A 45 5.63 11.41 17.30
C GLU A 45 6.14 12.79 17.72
N ILE A 46 6.42 13.61 16.72
CA ILE A 46 6.93 14.96 16.92
C ILE A 46 5.76 15.90 17.12
N THR A 47 5.82 16.68 18.20
CA THR A 47 4.79 17.67 18.54
C THR A 47 5.42 19.05 18.74
N THR A 48 4.64 20.09 18.48
CA THR A 48 4.99 21.48 18.80
C THR A 48 4.41 21.93 20.14
N GLU A 49 3.71 21.04 20.84
CA GLU A 49 3.10 21.29 22.15
C GLU A 49 4.03 20.80 23.26
N MET A 50 4.58 21.73 24.03
CA MET A 50 5.60 21.43 25.04
C MET A 50 5.03 20.65 26.23
N ASP A 51 3.77 20.87 26.57
CA ASP A 51 3.01 20.17 27.62
C ASP A 51 2.66 18.73 27.23
N LYS A 52 2.57 18.43 25.93
CA LYS A 52 2.48 17.06 25.42
C LYS A 52 3.82 16.33 25.45
N SER A 53 4.94 17.04 25.56
CA SER A 53 6.27 16.42 25.57
C SER A 53 6.38 15.35 26.64
N ASP A 54 6.95 14.20 26.29
CA ASP A 54 7.18 13.06 27.17
C ASP A 54 5.92 12.36 27.72
N GLN A 55 4.72 12.78 27.29
CA GLN A 55 3.54 11.93 27.43
C GLN A 55 3.75 10.61 26.71
N ARG A 56 3.29 9.53 27.33
CA ARG A 56 3.44 8.16 26.85
C ARG A 56 2.07 7.49 26.82
N ARG A 57 1.77 6.84 25.69
CA ARG A 57 0.61 5.95 25.57
C ARG A 57 1.12 4.56 25.29
N ILE A 58 0.59 3.58 26.01
CA ILE A 58 0.98 2.19 25.89
C ILE A 58 -0.29 1.41 25.56
N TRP A 59 -0.28 0.78 24.40
CA TRP A 59 -1.19 -0.29 24.03
C TRP A 59 -0.46 -1.63 24.15
N THR A 60 -1.15 -2.74 23.89
CA THR A 60 -0.63 -4.11 24.09
C THR A 60 0.75 -4.33 23.46
N ASP A 61 0.93 -3.84 22.25
CA ASP A 61 2.09 -4.06 21.39
C ASP A 61 2.72 -2.75 20.88
N ILE A 62 2.07 -1.60 21.11
CA ILE A 62 2.49 -0.29 20.63
C ILE A 62 2.81 0.64 21.81
N GLU A 63 3.99 1.23 21.79
CA GLU A 63 4.38 2.31 22.69
C GLU A 63 4.56 3.61 21.91
N LEU A 64 3.71 4.61 22.20
CA LEU A 64 3.82 5.95 21.64
C LEU A 64 4.42 6.91 22.67
N GLN A 65 5.39 7.70 22.23
CA GLN A 65 5.95 8.80 22.99
C GLN A 65 5.99 10.08 22.16
N TYR A 66 5.51 11.16 22.77
CA TYR A 66 5.56 12.49 22.17
C TYR A 66 6.90 13.17 22.41
N LYS A 67 7.42 13.85 21.40
CA LYS A 67 8.69 14.57 21.45
C LYS A 67 8.53 16.00 20.96
N TYR A 68 8.72 16.94 21.88
CA TYR A 68 8.65 18.34 21.55
C TYR A 68 9.81 18.80 20.68
N TYR A 69 9.48 19.41 19.54
CA TYR A 69 10.40 20.18 18.72
C TYR A 69 9.70 21.44 18.20
N LYS A 70 10.37 22.59 18.32
CA LYS A 70 9.86 23.84 17.75
C LYS A 70 9.66 23.75 16.23
N ASN A 71 10.53 23.00 15.55
CA ASN A 71 10.39 22.67 14.13
C ASN A 71 10.18 21.14 13.98
N PRO A 72 8.97 20.69 13.60
CA PRO A 72 8.65 19.27 13.48
C PRO A 72 9.53 18.51 12.49
N ILE A 73 9.89 19.12 11.36
CA ILE A 73 10.69 18.47 10.32
C ILE A 73 12.13 18.24 10.80
N GLU A 74 12.71 19.22 11.50
CA GLU A 74 14.05 19.04 12.09
C GLU A 74 14.02 18.01 13.24
N GLY A 75 12.93 17.95 14.00
CA GLY A 75 12.70 16.88 14.96
C GLY A 75 12.65 15.50 14.31
N LEU A 76 11.91 15.37 13.21
CA LEU A 76 11.81 14.13 12.45
C LEU A 76 13.18 13.68 11.93
N LYS A 77 13.93 14.56 11.27
CA LYS A 77 15.29 14.28 10.78
C LYS A 77 16.21 13.80 11.90
N THR A 78 16.13 14.46 13.07
CA THR A 78 16.91 14.08 14.26
C THR A 78 16.58 12.64 14.67
N TRP A 79 15.30 12.27 14.75
CA TRP A 79 14.89 10.93 15.16
C TRP A 79 15.20 9.85 14.13
N ILE A 80 15.09 10.15 12.83
CA ILE A 80 15.54 9.25 11.77
C ILE A 80 17.01 8.89 11.96
N GLN A 81 17.88 9.90 12.14
CA GLN A 81 19.30 9.67 12.37
C GLN A 81 19.59 8.92 13.67
N VAL A 82 18.85 9.20 14.76
CA VAL A 82 19.00 8.50 16.04
C VAL A 82 18.66 7.01 15.87
N VAL A 83 17.54 6.70 15.23
CA VAL A 83 17.08 5.32 15.01
C VAL A 83 18.06 4.57 14.12
N GLN A 84 18.47 5.16 12.99
CA GLN A 84 19.45 4.57 12.09
C GLN A 84 20.80 4.30 12.77
N LYS A 85 21.38 5.29 13.45
CA LYS A 85 22.72 5.17 14.04
C LYS A 85 22.74 4.27 15.27
N THR A 86 21.68 4.31 16.09
CA THR A 86 21.66 3.58 17.36
C THR A 86 21.22 2.13 17.19
N LEU A 87 20.20 1.89 16.35
CA LEU A 87 19.66 0.55 16.12
C LEU A 87 20.28 -0.15 14.91
N LYS A 88 21.08 0.56 14.10
CA LYS A 88 21.51 0.10 12.77
C LYS A 88 20.30 -0.33 11.92
N ALA A 89 19.21 0.42 12.06
CA ALA A 89 17.94 0.09 11.43
C ALA A 89 17.86 0.62 10.00
N THR A 90 17.16 -0.12 9.13
CA THR A 90 16.92 0.27 7.74
C THR A 90 15.53 0.86 7.57
N LEU A 91 15.43 1.97 6.82
CA LEU A 91 14.14 2.61 6.49
C LEU A 91 13.39 1.72 5.49
N GLN A 92 12.20 1.25 5.86
CA GLN A 92 11.40 0.36 5.03
C GLN A 92 10.14 1.00 4.47
N TYR A 93 9.56 1.93 5.20
CA TYR A 93 8.28 2.51 4.87
C TYR A 93 8.32 4.02 4.96
N ILE A 94 7.82 4.69 3.92
CA ILE A 94 7.56 6.12 3.94
C ILE A 94 6.07 6.33 3.67
N ARG A 95 5.43 7.13 4.51
CA ARG A 95 4.15 7.77 4.21
C ARG A 95 4.33 9.26 4.16
N ILE A 96 3.80 9.92 3.15
CA ILE A 96 3.77 11.37 3.05
C ILE A 96 2.37 11.87 2.75
N ASN A 97 1.85 12.73 3.62
CA ASN A 97 0.72 13.58 3.31
C ASN A 97 1.25 14.89 2.73
N ILE A 98 1.05 15.09 1.44
CA ILE A 98 1.62 16.21 0.71
C ILE A 98 1.02 17.56 1.14
N ASP A 99 -0.18 17.55 1.74
CA ASP A 99 -0.85 18.76 2.19
C ASP A 99 -0.28 19.35 3.48
N ASP A 100 0.37 18.52 4.31
CA ASP A 100 0.79 18.92 5.64
C ASP A 100 2.05 19.80 5.63
N TYR A 101 2.96 19.56 4.68
CA TYR A 101 4.21 20.33 4.53
C TYR A 101 4.55 20.65 3.05
N PRO A 102 3.66 21.33 2.30
CA PRO A 102 3.77 21.49 0.85
C PRO A 102 5.10 22.09 0.37
N THR A 103 5.67 23.02 1.15
CA THR A 103 6.96 23.65 0.82
C THR A 103 8.19 22.86 1.26
N GLN A 104 8.02 21.83 2.11
CA GLN A 104 9.12 21.04 2.67
C GLN A 104 9.14 19.59 2.19
N ASN A 105 8.07 19.09 1.55
CA ASN A 105 8.00 17.70 1.10
C ASN A 105 9.20 17.32 0.23
N ARG A 106 9.53 18.12 -0.79
CA ARG A 106 10.67 17.86 -1.69
C ARG A 106 12.01 17.94 -0.96
N VAL A 107 12.20 18.96 -0.14
CA VAL A 107 13.41 19.12 0.67
C VAL A 107 13.62 17.92 1.60
N LEU A 108 12.55 17.39 2.17
CA LEU A 108 12.62 16.23 3.05
C LEU A 108 12.89 14.94 2.26
N ILE A 109 12.28 14.78 1.09
CA ILE A 109 12.53 13.62 0.22
C ILE A 109 13.96 13.63 -0.33
N ASP A 110 14.48 14.79 -0.74
CA ASP A 110 15.89 14.96 -1.10
C ASP A 110 16.82 14.61 0.05
N TRP A 111 16.48 15.04 1.26
CA TRP A 111 17.25 14.68 2.44
C TRP A 111 17.17 13.18 2.75
N ILE A 112 15.99 12.55 2.67
CA ILE A 112 15.85 11.09 2.86
C ILE A 112 16.66 10.33 1.81
N LYS A 113 16.73 10.83 0.56
CA LYS A 113 17.51 10.23 -0.52
C LYS A 113 19.00 10.09 -0.17
N THR A 114 19.56 11.03 0.61
CA THR A 114 20.96 10.94 1.04
C THR A 114 21.19 9.80 2.04
N GLU A 115 20.13 9.36 2.73
CA GLU A 115 20.15 8.28 3.70
C GLU A 115 19.76 6.92 3.07
N THR A 116 18.86 6.91 2.08
CA THR A 116 18.49 5.71 1.31
C THR A 116 17.93 6.06 -0.09
N SER A 117 18.30 5.27 -1.10
CA SER A 117 17.76 5.41 -2.46
C SER A 117 16.45 4.64 -2.70
N SER A 118 16.04 3.80 -1.74
CA SER A 118 14.88 2.91 -1.91
C SER A 118 14.23 2.51 -0.61
N VAL A 119 12.93 2.19 -0.67
CA VAL A 119 12.14 1.68 0.45
C VAL A 119 11.30 0.50 0.00
N GLU A 120 10.86 -0.32 0.94
CA GLU A 120 9.94 -1.44 0.64
C GLU A 120 8.58 -0.92 0.21
N LYS A 121 7.99 0.00 0.99
CA LYS A 121 6.66 0.54 0.69
C LYS A 121 6.64 2.07 0.76
N PHE A 122 6.03 2.69 -0.25
CA PHE A 122 5.86 4.14 -0.32
C PHE A 122 4.37 4.47 -0.47
N VAL A 123 3.85 5.28 0.45
CA VAL A 123 2.49 5.79 0.46
C VAL A 123 2.53 7.30 0.27
N ILE A 124 1.85 7.80 -0.75
CA ILE A 124 1.68 9.23 -1.00
C ILE A 124 0.19 9.51 -0.88
N ASN A 125 -0.19 10.45 -0.03
CA ASN A 125 -1.58 10.87 0.10
C ASN A 125 -1.75 12.38 0.17
N GLY A 126 -2.96 12.85 -0.15
CA GLY A 126 -3.28 14.28 -0.18
C GLY A 126 -4.62 14.57 -0.84
N SER A 127 -5.18 15.73 -0.53
CA SER A 127 -6.47 16.21 -1.05
C SER A 127 -6.34 17.02 -2.34
N LYS A 128 -5.16 17.56 -2.62
CA LYS A 128 -4.88 18.41 -3.79
C LYS A 128 -4.38 17.61 -4.99
N LEU A 129 -4.43 18.24 -6.16
CA LEU A 129 -3.81 17.73 -7.39
C LEU A 129 -2.29 17.59 -7.18
N ALA A 130 -1.76 16.39 -7.40
CA ALA A 130 -0.46 15.98 -6.88
C ALA A 130 0.56 15.56 -7.94
N ASP A 131 0.28 15.76 -9.23
CA ASP A 131 1.08 15.27 -10.36
C ASP A 131 2.58 15.54 -10.22
N ASP A 132 2.95 16.79 -9.96
CA ASP A 132 4.35 17.20 -9.87
C ASP A 132 5.06 16.57 -8.67
N ASP A 133 4.38 16.50 -7.51
CA ASP A 133 4.96 15.96 -6.29
C ASP A 133 5.08 14.43 -6.37
N VAL A 134 4.06 13.73 -6.86
CA VAL A 134 4.11 12.27 -7.08
C VAL A 134 5.21 11.93 -8.08
N THR A 135 5.26 12.61 -9.23
CA THR A 135 6.31 12.40 -10.23
C THR A 135 7.69 12.60 -9.64
N TYR A 136 7.88 13.69 -8.90
CA TYR A 136 9.16 14.00 -8.27
C TYR A 136 9.56 12.95 -7.23
N PHE A 137 8.65 12.52 -6.35
CA PHE A 137 8.96 11.51 -5.32
C PHE A 137 9.32 10.15 -5.92
N LEU A 138 8.57 9.70 -6.94
CA LEU A 138 8.83 8.42 -7.60
C LEU A 138 10.13 8.41 -8.40
N ASN A 139 10.55 9.56 -8.93
CA ASN A 139 11.86 9.73 -9.56
C ASN A 139 13.01 9.84 -8.53
N THR A 140 12.70 10.10 -7.27
CA THR A 140 13.71 10.36 -6.23
C THR A 140 13.99 9.13 -5.36
N ILE A 141 12.96 8.40 -4.95
CA ILE A 141 13.05 7.20 -4.11
C ILE A 141 12.32 6.04 -4.77
N THR A 142 13.01 4.91 -4.94
CA THR A 142 12.40 3.72 -5.52
C THR A 142 11.59 2.93 -4.49
N ALA A 143 10.31 2.65 -4.76
CA ALA A 143 9.53 1.66 -4.03
C ALA A 143 9.82 0.25 -4.56
N LYS A 144 10.22 -0.68 -3.70
CA LYS A 144 10.61 -2.05 -4.10
C LYS A 144 9.45 -3.04 -4.09
N TRP A 145 8.55 -2.91 -3.13
CA TRP A 145 7.49 -3.88 -2.88
C TRP A 145 6.11 -3.28 -3.09
N GLY A 146 5.83 -2.12 -2.49
CA GLY A 146 4.49 -1.53 -2.50
C GLY A 146 4.47 -0.05 -2.84
N LEU A 147 3.56 0.34 -3.74
CA LEU A 147 3.24 1.73 -4.01
C LEU A 147 1.74 1.96 -3.77
N CYS A 148 1.42 3.00 -3.00
CA CYS A 148 0.06 3.40 -2.70
C CYS A 148 -0.10 4.91 -2.96
N LEU A 149 -1.05 5.22 -3.85
CA LEU A 149 -1.38 6.59 -4.24
C LEU A 149 -2.81 6.90 -3.78
N ASP A 150 -2.91 7.74 -2.76
CA ASP A 150 -4.16 8.22 -2.18
C ASP A 150 -4.23 9.75 -2.29
N CYS A 151 -4.08 10.22 -3.52
CA CYS A 151 -4.12 11.62 -3.90
C CYS A 151 -4.74 11.77 -5.28
N LYS A 152 -5.33 12.94 -5.55
CA LYS A 152 -5.88 13.25 -6.87
C LYS A 152 -4.76 13.54 -7.86
N LEU A 153 -4.87 12.94 -9.04
CA LEU A 153 -3.95 13.12 -10.16
C LEU A 153 -4.74 13.56 -11.40
N SER A 154 -4.10 14.28 -12.31
CA SER A 154 -4.77 14.74 -13.53
C SER A 154 -5.07 13.57 -14.47
N ASP A 155 -6.05 13.71 -15.34
CA ASP A 155 -6.38 12.70 -16.34
C ASP A 155 -5.24 12.45 -17.34
N GLN A 156 -4.27 13.37 -17.43
CA GLN A 156 -3.08 13.26 -18.28
C GLN A 156 -1.89 12.64 -17.52
N PHE A 157 -2.05 12.34 -16.23
CA PHE A 157 -0.98 11.78 -15.43
C PHE A 157 -0.53 10.43 -15.99
N THR A 158 0.78 10.21 -15.98
CA THR A 158 1.37 8.94 -16.37
C THR A 158 2.40 8.54 -15.33
N ILE A 159 2.45 7.25 -15.04
CA ILE A 159 3.46 6.68 -14.16
C ILE A 159 4.40 5.81 -14.99
N ASN A 160 5.70 6.01 -14.80
CA ASN A 160 6.71 5.11 -15.33
C ASN A 160 7.23 4.24 -14.18
N PHE A 161 6.88 2.96 -14.21
CA PHE A 161 7.39 1.99 -13.25
C PHE A 161 8.83 1.62 -13.64
N SER A 162 9.79 1.99 -12.79
CA SER A 162 11.20 1.60 -12.99
C SER A 162 11.44 0.09 -12.84
N ARG A 163 10.48 -0.64 -12.27
CA ARG A 163 10.48 -2.10 -12.09
C ARG A 163 9.09 -2.60 -11.73
N ALA A 164 8.95 -3.93 -11.74
CA ALA A 164 7.77 -4.56 -11.19
C ALA A 164 7.66 -4.36 -9.67
N VAL A 165 6.43 -4.15 -9.19
CA VAL A 165 6.10 -4.05 -7.75
C VAL A 165 5.22 -5.21 -7.32
N ALA A 166 5.28 -5.61 -6.06
CA ALA A 166 4.40 -6.66 -5.55
C ALA A 166 2.96 -6.15 -5.42
N ALA A 167 2.79 -4.90 -4.96
CA ALA A 167 1.48 -4.30 -4.75
C ALA A 167 1.43 -2.86 -5.27
N PHE A 168 0.41 -2.57 -6.08
CA PHE A 168 0.07 -1.23 -6.53
C PHE A 168 -1.37 -0.90 -6.13
N TYR A 169 -1.54 0.11 -5.31
CA TYR A 169 -2.84 0.61 -4.87
C TYR A 169 -3.04 2.06 -5.31
N VAL A 170 -4.24 2.36 -5.79
CA VAL A 170 -4.63 3.71 -6.16
C VAL A 170 -6.07 3.97 -5.70
N HIS A 171 -6.26 5.03 -4.92
CA HIS A 171 -7.59 5.45 -4.48
C HIS A 171 -8.31 6.23 -5.59
N HIS A 172 -7.66 7.28 -6.11
CA HIS A 172 -8.17 8.08 -7.23
C HIS A 172 -7.52 7.62 -8.54
N GLY A 173 -8.03 6.53 -9.12
CA GLY A 173 -7.51 5.87 -10.31
C GLY A 173 -8.16 6.31 -11.62
N GLU A 174 -8.91 7.42 -11.64
CA GLU A 174 -9.61 7.90 -12.85
C GLU A 174 -8.66 8.26 -13.99
N TRP A 175 -7.42 8.60 -13.66
CA TRP A 175 -6.35 8.84 -14.64
C TRP A 175 -5.83 7.56 -15.31
N ILE A 176 -6.14 6.37 -14.77
CA ILE A 176 -5.66 5.11 -15.32
C ILE A 176 -6.55 4.71 -16.50
N THR A 177 -6.05 4.96 -17.69
CA THR A 177 -6.61 4.45 -18.94
C THR A 177 -6.44 2.93 -19.06
N TRP A 178 -7.23 2.28 -19.92
CA TRP A 178 -7.08 0.84 -20.19
C TRP A 178 -5.66 0.48 -20.67
N VAL A 179 -5.05 1.32 -21.51
CA VAL A 179 -3.68 1.13 -22.01
C VAL A 179 -2.69 1.15 -20.85
N GLN A 180 -2.82 2.13 -19.95
CA GLN A 180 -1.94 2.22 -18.79
C GLN A 180 -2.12 1.00 -17.87
N LEU A 181 -3.35 0.55 -17.62
CA LEU A 181 -3.61 -0.63 -16.80
C LEU A 181 -2.89 -1.87 -17.34
N LEU A 182 -2.88 -2.11 -18.65
CA LEU A 182 -2.18 -3.24 -19.25
C LEU A 182 -0.65 -3.19 -19.05
N LEU A 183 -0.10 -2.00 -18.83
CA LEU A 183 1.34 -1.78 -18.68
C LEU A 183 1.81 -1.74 -17.22
N ILE A 184 0.90 -1.79 -16.23
CA ILE A 184 1.27 -1.81 -14.81
C ILE A 184 2.00 -3.12 -14.49
N PRO A 185 3.29 -3.10 -14.14
CA PRO A 185 4.03 -4.32 -13.86
C PRO A 185 3.85 -4.71 -12.38
N ALA A 186 2.65 -5.16 -11.99
CA ALA A 186 2.37 -5.51 -10.59
C ALA A 186 1.78 -6.92 -10.42
N LEU A 187 2.09 -7.56 -9.29
CA LEU A 187 1.48 -8.85 -8.92
C LEU A 187 0.09 -8.65 -8.30
N SER A 188 -0.11 -7.53 -7.63
CA SER A 188 -1.37 -7.12 -7.03
C SER A 188 -1.69 -5.69 -7.43
N ILE A 189 -2.89 -5.47 -7.95
CA ILE A 189 -3.38 -4.15 -8.36
C ILE A 189 -4.72 -3.90 -7.66
N SER A 190 -4.91 -2.72 -7.08
CA SER A 190 -6.18 -2.32 -6.48
C SER A 190 -6.52 -0.91 -6.89
N ILE A 191 -7.70 -0.73 -7.50
CA ILE A 191 -8.19 0.56 -8.01
C ILE A 191 -9.55 0.85 -7.38
N VAL A 192 -9.66 1.92 -6.61
CA VAL A 192 -10.95 2.32 -6.03
C VAL A 192 -11.76 3.09 -7.06
N HIS A 193 -11.41 4.33 -7.38
CA HIS A 193 -12.13 5.09 -8.40
C HIS A 193 -11.50 4.87 -9.77
N SER A 194 -12.14 4.11 -10.67
CA SER A 194 -11.58 3.76 -11.99
C SER A 194 -12.36 4.39 -13.14
N SER A 195 -11.74 4.96 -14.17
CA SER A 195 -12.43 5.45 -15.37
C SER A 195 -12.79 4.38 -16.40
N LEU A 196 -12.43 3.11 -16.16
CA LEU A 196 -12.68 2.02 -17.10
C LEU A 196 -14.17 1.86 -17.39
N THR A 197 -14.48 1.65 -18.66
CA THR A 197 -15.81 1.26 -19.12
C THR A 197 -16.06 -0.23 -18.87
N PRO A 198 -17.34 -0.67 -18.85
CA PRO A 198 -17.67 -2.10 -18.78
C PRO A 198 -16.94 -2.95 -19.82
N GLN A 199 -16.84 -2.44 -21.06
CA GLN A 199 -16.17 -3.14 -22.16
C GLN A 199 -14.65 -3.22 -21.96
N GLU A 200 -14.01 -2.16 -21.50
CA GLU A 200 -12.56 -2.18 -21.21
C GLU A 200 -12.22 -3.15 -20.08
N LEU A 201 -13.06 -3.19 -19.03
CA LEU A 201 -12.88 -4.13 -17.92
C LEU A 201 -13.08 -5.59 -18.39
N LYS A 202 -14.07 -5.85 -19.24
CA LYS A 202 -14.25 -7.17 -19.87
C LYS A 202 -13.03 -7.58 -20.69
N VAL A 203 -12.56 -6.69 -21.57
CA VAL A 203 -11.39 -6.95 -22.43
C VAL A 203 -10.13 -7.20 -21.60
N PHE A 204 -9.96 -6.52 -20.46
CA PHE A 204 -8.85 -6.80 -19.54
C PHE A 204 -8.81 -8.29 -19.12
N PHE A 205 -9.96 -8.86 -18.72
CA PHE A 205 -10.02 -10.27 -18.34
C PHE A 205 -9.92 -11.22 -19.53
N GLU A 206 -10.49 -10.88 -20.69
CA GLU A 206 -10.31 -11.68 -21.93
C GLU A 206 -8.82 -11.75 -22.33
N LEU A 207 -8.09 -10.65 -22.23
CA LEU A 207 -6.65 -10.61 -22.51
C LEU A 207 -5.83 -11.42 -21.50
N TRP A 208 -6.25 -11.45 -20.22
CA TRP A 208 -5.65 -12.32 -19.23
C TRP A 208 -5.93 -13.80 -19.55
N MET A 209 -7.18 -14.16 -19.90
CA MET A 209 -7.58 -15.51 -20.30
C MET A 209 -6.86 -16.00 -21.57
N ASP A 210 -6.49 -15.08 -22.46
CA ASP A 210 -5.69 -15.37 -23.65
C ASP A 210 -4.17 -15.44 -23.38
N SER A 211 -3.71 -15.29 -22.14
CA SER A 211 -2.28 -15.17 -21.77
C SER A 211 -1.54 -14.04 -22.50
N LYS A 212 -2.25 -12.97 -22.92
CA LYS A 212 -1.63 -11.84 -23.64
C LYS A 212 -1.01 -10.81 -22.69
N TYR A 213 -1.65 -10.57 -21.55
CA TYR A 213 -1.22 -9.59 -20.56
C TYR A 213 -1.36 -10.14 -19.15
N HIS A 214 -0.62 -9.53 -18.22
CA HIS A 214 -0.76 -9.80 -16.78
C HIS A 214 -0.56 -11.27 -16.39
N GLU A 215 0.36 -11.96 -17.07
CA GLU A 215 0.63 -13.38 -16.83
C GLU A 215 0.97 -13.70 -15.37
N LYS A 216 1.66 -12.76 -14.70
CA LYS A 216 2.12 -12.84 -13.31
C LYS A 216 1.14 -12.26 -12.29
N LEU A 217 0.01 -11.71 -12.73
CA LEU A 217 -0.99 -11.14 -11.85
C LEU A 217 -1.54 -12.23 -10.91
N ARG A 218 -1.62 -11.89 -9.63
CA ARG A 218 -2.14 -12.75 -8.56
C ARG A 218 -3.43 -12.21 -7.98
N TYR A 219 -3.51 -10.89 -7.83
CA TYR A 219 -4.66 -10.21 -7.23
C TYR A 219 -5.03 -8.97 -8.05
N PHE A 220 -6.30 -8.77 -8.30
CA PHE A 220 -6.79 -7.53 -8.89
C PHE A 220 -8.13 -7.14 -8.28
N ASP A 221 -8.19 -5.94 -7.70
CA ASP A 221 -9.40 -5.36 -7.12
C ASP A 221 -9.80 -4.11 -7.89
N ILE A 222 -11.09 -4.03 -8.21
CA ILE A 222 -11.68 -2.82 -8.79
C ILE A 222 -13.08 -2.57 -8.22
N VAL A 223 -13.33 -1.35 -7.74
CA VAL A 223 -14.68 -0.95 -7.33
C VAL A 223 -15.51 -0.64 -8.58
N LEU A 224 -16.71 -1.20 -8.64
CA LEU A 224 -17.58 -1.07 -9.80
C LEU A 224 -18.35 0.24 -9.80
N LYS A 225 -18.62 0.79 -10.98
CA LYS A 225 -19.35 2.07 -11.14
C LYS A 225 -20.81 1.93 -11.53
N SER A 226 -21.21 0.78 -12.05
CA SER A 226 -22.57 0.56 -12.54
C SER A 226 -22.89 -0.92 -12.68
N GLN A 227 -24.18 -1.24 -12.77
CA GLN A 227 -24.68 -2.58 -13.09
C GLN A 227 -24.09 -3.13 -14.39
N GLN A 228 -23.86 -2.29 -15.40
CA GLN A 228 -23.26 -2.71 -16.67
C GLN A 228 -21.86 -3.30 -16.49
N HIS A 229 -21.11 -2.89 -15.46
CA HIS A 229 -19.82 -3.51 -15.16
C HIS A 229 -20.01 -4.95 -14.67
N LEU A 230 -21.00 -5.23 -13.84
CA LEU A 230 -21.33 -6.60 -13.40
C LEU A 230 -21.72 -7.45 -14.60
N GLU A 231 -22.64 -6.97 -15.43
CA GLU A 231 -23.09 -7.68 -16.65
C GLU A 231 -21.93 -8.00 -17.61
N ALA A 232 -20.98 -7.07 -17.75
CA ALA A 232 -19.81 -7.27 -18.59
C ALA A 232 -18.91 -8.41 -18.06
N ILE A 233 -18.74 -8.51 -16.75
CA ILE A 233 -18.01 -9.60 -16.09
C ILE A 233 -18.77 -10.93 -16.20
N GLU A 234 -20.07 -10.94 -15.95
CA GLU A 234 -20.92 -12.13 -16.08
C GLU A 234 -20.91 -12.71 -17.50
N SER A 235 -20.69 -11.86 -18.51
CA SER A 235 -20.61 -12.28 -19.91
C SER A 235 -19.29 -12.98 -20.32
N LEU A 236 -18.29 -13.03 -19.44
CA LEU A 236 -17.04 -13.75 -19.69
C LEU A 236 -17.27 -15.26 -19.75
N PRO A 237 -16.50 -16.04 -20.53
CA PRO A 237 -16.54 -17.49 -20.43
C PRO A 237 -16.07 -17.92 -19.02
N HIS A 238 -16.94 -18.57 -18.26
CA HIS A 238 -16.69 -18.90 -16.86
C HIS A 238 -17.35 -20.21 -16.45
N THR A 239 -16.87 -20.77 -15.34
CA THR A 239 -17.50 -21.90 -14.63
C THR A 239 -18.17 -21.35 -13.37
N PRO A 240 -19.47 -21.61 -13.16
CA PRO A 240 -20.15 -21.22 -11.93
C PRO A 240 -19.54 -21.89 -10.69
N ILE A 241 -19.43 -21.16 -9.59
CA ILE A 241 -19.05 -21.72 -8.29
C ILE A 241 -20.33 -21.99 -7.51
N ASP A 242 -20.70 -23.26 -7.42
CA ASP A 242 -21.86 -23.71 -6.65
C ASP A 242 -21.45 -23.95 -5.19
N LYS A 243 -21.47 -22.87 -4.40
CA LYS A 243 -21.26 -22.91 -2.96
C LYS A 243 -22.50 -22.40 -2.24
N GLU A 244 -23.17 -23.30 -1.55
CA GLU A 244 -24.28 -22.95 -0.67
C GLU A 244 -23.77 -22.33 0.64
N GLY A 245 -24.46 -21.30 1.12
CA GLY A 245 -24.18 -20.65 2.40
C GLY A 245 -23.15 -19.52 2.35
N LEU A 246 -22.86 -18.94 3.51
CA LEU A 246 -21.90 -17.85 3.64
C LEU A 246 -20.47 -18.40 3.61
N TRP A 247 -19.64 -17.86 2.74
CA TRP A 247 -18.22 -18.20 2.68
C TRP A 247 -17.37 -16.95 2.52
N TYR A 248 -16.10 -17.09 2.90
CA TYR A 248 -15.15 -15.99 2.94
C TYR A 248 -14.01 -16.28 1.99
N LEU A 249 -13.54 -15.23 1.32
CA LEU A 249 -12.22 -15.25 0.72
C LEU A 249 -11.23 -14.86 1.81
N ASP A 250 -10.54 -15.85 2.37
CA ASP A 250 -9.46 -15.68 3.33
C ASP A 250 -8.12 -15.77 2.60
N SER A 251 -7.39 -14.66 2.57
CA SER A 251 -6.09 -14.56 1.93
C SER A 251 -5.16 -13.69 2.79
N TRP A 252 -3.87 -13.65 2.43
CA TRP A 252 -2.92 -12.77 3.10
C TRP A 252 -3.37 -11.28 3.13
N PHE A 253 -4.20 -10.87 2.19
CA PHE A 253 -4.63 -9.48 2.02
C PHE A 253 -6.02 -9.19 2.57
N TYR A 254 -6.90 -10.20 2.66
CA TYR A 254 -8.34 -9.98 2.85
C TYR A 254 -8.98 -11.11 3.65
N LYS A 255 -10.04 -10.75 4.38
CA LYS A 255 -11.00 -11.70 4.92
C LYS A 255 -12.40 -11.12 4.71
N ASP A 256 -12.91 -11.29 3.50
CA ASP A 256 -14.14 -10.66 3.07
C ASP A 256 -15.19 -11.71 2.72
N MET A 257 -16.45 -11.40 3.04
CA MET A 257 -17.60 -12.24 2.72
C MET A 257 -17.87 -12.17 1.21
N VAL A 258 -17.88 -13.34 0.57
CA VAL A 258 -18.16 -13.43 -0.87
C VAL A 258 -19.66 -13.36 -1.09
N GLN A 259 -20.10 -12.45 -1.96
CA GLN A 259 -21.52 -12.32 -2.31
C GLN A 259 -21.89 -13.24 -3.48
N ALA A 260 -21.03 -13.29 -4.49
CA ALA A 260 -21.12 -14.23 -5.61
C ALA A 260 -19.72 -14.40 -6.21
N GLY A 261 -19.53 -15.38 -7.09
CA GLY A 261 -18.32 -15.45 -7.86
C GLY A 261 -18.31 -16.59 -8.87
N VAL A 262 -17.37 -16.49 -9.80
CA VAL A 262 -17.18 -17.43 -10.88
C VAL A 262 -15.71 -17.80 -11.00
N GLU A 263 -15.44 -18.91 -11.68
CA GLU A 263 -14.09 -19.29 -12.05
C GLU A 263 -13.85 -18.99 -13.53
N ILE A 264 -12.76 -18.28 -13.83
CA ILE A 264 -12.30 -18.07 -15.20
C ILE A 264 -11.03 -18.89 -15.44
N THR A 265 -10.88 -19.40 -16.66
CA THR A 265 -9.75 -20.24 -17.06
C THR A 265 -8.95 -19.55 -18.15
N ARG A 266 -7.63 -19.52 -17.97
CA ARG A 266 -6.67 -19.07 -18.95
C ARG A 266 -6.30 -20.19 -19.90
N ASN A 267 -5.89 -19.87 -21.12
CA ASN A 267 -5.60 -20.84 -22.18
C ASN A 267 -4.46 -21.84 -21.87
N ASP A 268 -3.63 -21.56 -20.85
CA ASP A 268 -2.60 -22.46 -20.33
C ASP A 268 -3.11 -23.38 -19.20
N GLY A 269 -4.40 -23.31 -18.88
CA GLY A 269 -5.05 -24.07 -17.83
C GLY A 269 -4.98 -23.42 -16.45
N ALA A 270 -4.36 -22.25 -16.30
CA ALA A 270 -4.39 -21.53 -15.03
C ALA A 270 -5.81 -21.02 -14.75
N THR A 271 -6.33 -21.28 -13.56
CA THR A 271 -7.66 -20.83 -13.14
C THR A 271 -7.56 -19.67 -12.16
N ALA A 272 -8.59 -18.82 -12.13
CA ALA A 272 -8.71 -17.75 -11.17
C ALA A 272 -10.15 -17.59 -10.69
N PHE A 273 -10.29 -17.25 -9.41
CA PHE A 273 -11.54 -16.82 -8.82
C PHE A 273 -11.82 -15.36 -9.18
N LEU A 274 -13.03 -15.08 -9.63
CA LEU A 274 -13.53 -13.74 -9.87
C LEU A 274 -14.79 -13.52 -9.01
N GLY A 275 -14.61 -12.88 -7.87
CA GLY A 275 -15.64 -12.70 -6.86
C GLY A 275 -16.20 -11.29 -6.81
N TRP A 276 -17.47 -11.20 -6.45
CA TRP A 276 -18.18 -9.98 -6.12
C TRP A 276 -18.27 -9.82 -4.60
N PHE A 277 -17.99 -8.61 -4.13
CA PHE A 277 -17.95 -8.23 -2.73
C PHE A 277 -18.64 -6.89 -2.51
N GLU A 278 -19.21 -6.67 -1.34
CA GLU A 278 -19.67 -5.34 -0.95
C GLU A 278 -18.49 -4.36 -0.87
N SER A 279 -18.76 -3.08 -1.11
CA SER A 279 -17.75 -2.03 -1.03
C SER A 279 -18.35 -0.77 -0.40
N PRO A 280 -17.68 -0.12 0.55
CA PRO A 280 -18.13 1.17 1.07
C PRO A 280 -18.00 2.30 0.02
N HIS A 281 -17.31 2.03 -1.10
CA HIS A 281 -17.06 3.01 -2.16
C HIS A 281 -18.06 2.92 -3.33
N SER A 282 -18.96 1.94 -3.34
CA SER A 282 -19.95 1.77 -4.41
C SER A 282 -21.11 0.86 -3.99
N GLU A 283 -22.33 1.23 -4.37
CA GLU A 283 -23.52 0.37 -4.23
C GLU A 283 -23.46 -0.89 -5.10
N PHE A 284 -22.62 -0.90 -6.14
CA PHE A 284 -22.40 -2.06 -7.01
C PHE A 284 -21.30 -2.99 -6.46
N GLY A 285 -20.66 -2.63 -5.35
CA GLY A 285 -19.59 -3.41 -4.75
C GLY A 285 -18.25 -3.30 -5.49
N LEU A 286 -17.42 -4.33 -5.32
CA LEU A 286 -16.14 -4.48 -6.02
C LEU A 286 -16.02 -5.88 -6.62
N ILE A 287 -15.21 -5.97 -7.67
CA ILE A 287 -14.74 -7.23 -8.23
C ILE A 287 -13.34 -7.49 -7.72
N ARG A 288 -13.11 -8.73 -7.28
CA ARG A 288 -11.81 -9.24 -6.89
C ARG A 288 -11.46 -10.48 -7.68
N PHE A 289 -10.38 -10.36 -8.42
CA PHE A 289 -9.69 -11.46 -9.08
C PHE A 289 -8.62 -12.03 -8.15
N CYS A 290 -8.58 -13.35 -8.01
CA CYS A 290 -7.57 -14.09 -7.27
C CYS A 290 -7.13 -15.31 -8.07
N LEU A 291 -5.88 -15.34 -8.51
CA LEU A 291 -5.30 -16.52 -9.13
C LEU A 291 -5.23 -17.65 -8.11
N TYR A 292 -5.68 -18.85 -8.48
CA TYR A 292 -5.49 -20.00 -7.60
C TYR A 292 -4.01 -20.33 -7.45
N SER A 293 -3.56 -20.34 -6.21
CA SER A 293 -2.31 -20.95 -5.78
C SER A 293 -2.63 -22.11 -4.85
N ASN A 294 -1.67 -23.02 -4.64
CA ASN A 294 -1.82 -24.14 -3.70
C ASN A 294 -2.24 -23.70 -2.29
N GLU A 295 -2.05 -22.43 -1.92
CA GLU A 295 -2.45 -21.85 -0.64
C GLU A 295 -3.94 -21.43 -0.61
N LEU A 296 -4.47 -20.88 -1.71
CA LEU A 296 -5.89 -20.47 -1.81
C LEU A 296 -6.83 -21.68 -1.94
N ASN A 297 -6.39 -22.74 -2.62
CA ASN A 297 -7.16 -23.98 -2.75
C ASN A 297 -7.43 -24.64 -1.38
N ASN A 298 -6.55 -24.45 -0.40
CA ASN A 298 -6.77 -24.95 0.95
C ASN A 298 -7.79 -24.10 1.72
N ALA A 299 -7.84 -22.77 1.49
CA ALA A 299 -8.81 -21.89 2.15
C ALA A 299 -10.24 -22.02 1.57
N LEU A 300 -10.37 -22.44 0.31
CA LEU A 300 -11.67 -22.64 -0.33
C LEU A 300 -12.25 -24.04 -0.10
N ASN A 301 -11.43 -25.02 0.25
CA ASN A 301 -11.84 -26.39 0.51
C ASN A 301 -11.79 -26.79 1.99
N ALA A 302 -11.47 -25.84 2.89
CA ALA A 302 -11.55 -25.99 4.35
C ALA A 302 -12.85 -25.38 4.89
#